data_AF-A0A1I1MKJ1-F1
#
_entry.id   AF-A0A1I1MKJ1-F1
#
_cell.length_a   1.000
_cell.length_b   1.000
_cell.length_c   1.000
_cell.angle_alpha   90.00
_cell.angle_beta   90.00
_cell.angle_gamma   90.00
#
_symmetry.space_group_name_H-M   'P 1'
#
loop_
_entity.id
_entity.type
_entity.pdbx_description
1 polymer ?
#
loop_
_entity_poly.entity_id
_entity_poly.type
_entity_poly.pdbx_seq_one_letter_code
_entity_poly.pdbx_strand_id
1 'polypeptide(L)'
;MYTYILYDAKDSFGINKSYHIKCGVPPHRFRAIMMEFRRNQEIGENMKEFITFMEREFGEDFELFEYDDIVQYDADQENSMILANLLDQADEHV
;
A
#
# COMPACT_ATOMS: atom_id res chain seq x y z
N MET A 1 -3.26 3.78 -14.78
CA MET A 1 -2.94 2.75 -13.78
C MET A 1 -3.49 3.18 -12.43
N TYR A 2 -3.87 2.22 -11.60
CA TYR A 2 -4.42 2.40 -10.26
C TYR A 2 -3.47 1.80 -9.23
N THR A 3 -3.42 2.37 -8.04
CA THR A 3 -2.57 1.90 -6.93
C THR A 3 -3.44 1.31 -5.82
N TYR A 4 -3.04 0.17 -5.30
CA TYR A 4 -3.71 -0.57 -4.24
C TYR A 4 -2.71 -0.91 -3.14
N ILE A 5 -3.17 -0.83 -1.90
CA ILE A 5 -2.38 -1.23 -0.73
C ILE A 5 -3.09 -2.42 -0.09
N LEU A 6 -2.40 -3.55 -0.02
CA LEU A 6 -2.90 -4.76 0.62
C LEU A 6 -2.15 -5.01 1.91
N TYR A 7 -2.89 -5.38 2.95
CA TYR A 7 -2.33 -5.63 4.27
C TYR A 7 -2.42 -7.12 4.58
N ASP A 8 -1.28 -7.73 4.91
CA ASP A 8 -1.21 -9.09 5.43
C ASP A 8 -1.46 -9.06 6.95
N ALA A 9 -2.70 -9.37 7.33
CA ALA A 9 -3.10 -9.44 8.73
C ALA A 9 -2.73 -10.81 9.30
N LYS A 10 -1.43 -11.02 9.59
CA LYS A 10 -0.99 -12.15 10.41
C LYS A 10 -0.95 -11.70 11.87
N ASP A 11 -1.95 -12.16 12.62
CA ASP A 11 -2.23 -11.91 14.04
C ASP A 11 -2.78 -10.53 14.44
N SER A 12 -3.69 -10.58 15.42
CA SER A 12 -4.62 -9.54 15.87
C SER A 12 -4.02 -8.23 16.41
N PHE A 13 -2.70 -8.01 16.29
CA PHE A 13 -2.01 -6.87 16.87
C PHE A 13 -0.94 -6.18 15.99
N GLY A 14 -0.77 -6.58 14.73
CA GLY A 14 0.18 -5.86 13.86
C GLY A 14 0.01 -6.15 12.38
N ILE A 15 -0.06 -5.08 11.57
CA ILE A 15 0.18 -5.17 10.13
C ILE A 15 1.65 -5.59 9.98
N ASN A 16 1.88 -6.85 9.59
CA ASN A 16 3.23 -7.41 9.54
C ASN A 16 3.90 -7.16 8.18
N LYS A 17 3.09 -6.97 7.13
CA LYS A 17 3.56 -6.58 5.79
C LYS A 17 2.46 -5.88 4.98
N SER A 18 2.78 -4.75 4.36
CA SER A 18 1.98 -4.14 3.31
C SER A 18 2.55 -4.49 1.94
N TYR A 19 1.68 -4.60 0.95
CA TYR A 19 2.04 -4.79 -0.46
C TYR A 19 1.43 -3.64 -1.26
N HIS A 20 2.27 -2.92 -2.00
CA HIS A 20 1.82 -1.82 -2.85
C HIS A 20 1.83 -2.31 -4.30
N ILE A 21 0.64 -2.32 -4.88
CA ILE A 21 0.38 -2.85 -6.21
C ILE A 21 -0.06 -1.71 -7.09
N LYS A 22 0.55 -1.58 -8.27
CA LYS A 22 0.09 -0.67 -9.31
C LYS A 22 -0.27 -1.48 -10.53
N CYS A 23 -1.52 -1.36 -11.00
CA CYS A 23 -1.97 -2.09 -12.17
C CYS A 23 -3.02 -1.37 -13.02
N GLY A 24 -3.24 -1.87 -14.24
CA GLY A 24 -4.27 -1.36 -15.16
C GLY A 24 -5.72 -1.64 -14.74
N VAL A 25 -5.93 -2.52 -13.75
CA VAL A 25 -7.26 -2.99 -13.35
C VAL A 25 -8.00 -1.92 -12.54
N PRO A 26 -9.23 -1.52 -12.94
CA PRO A 26 -10.00 -0.53 -12.20
C PRO A 26 -10.59 -1.11 -10.89
N PRO A 27 -10.91 -0.25 -9.89
CA PRO A 27 -11.24 -0.71 -8.53
C PRO A 27 -12.36 -1.74 -8.42
N HIS A 28 -13.42 -1.57 -9.22
CA HIS A 28 -14.56 -2.50 -9.20
C HIS A 28 -14.19 -3.90 -9.69
N ARG A 29 -13.33 -4.00 -10.72
CA ARG A 29 -12.81 -5.29 -11.21
C ARG A 29 -11.79 -5.89 -10.26
N PHE A 30 -10.89 -5.06 -9.74
CA PHE A 30 -9.89 -5.49 -8.77
C PHE A 30 -10.56 -6.12 -7.53
N ARG A 31 -11.62 -5.49 -7.02
CA ARG A 31 -12.43 -6.04 -5.92
C ARG A 31 -13.11 -7.34 -6.30
N ALA A 32 -13.67 -7.46 -7.51
CA ALA A 32 -14.30 -8.69 -7.96
C ALA A 32 -13.31 -9.86 -8.02
N ILE A 33 -12.13 -9.63 -8.61
CA ILE A 33 -11.03 -10.60 -8.70
C ILE A 33 -10.59 -11.05 -7.30
N MET A 34 -10.41 -10.11 -6.37
CA MET A 34 -10.02 -10.45 -5.00
C MET A 34 -11.10 -11.26 -4.27
N MET A 35 -12.37 -10.91 -4.42
CA MET A 35 -13.47 -11.68 -3.82
C MET A 35 -13.55 -13.09 -4.41
N GLU A 36 -13.35 -13.23 -5.72
CA GLU A 36 -13.35 -14.53 -6.39
C GLU A 36 -12.16 -15.38 -5.95
N PHE A 37 -10.97 -14.78 -5.86
CA PHE A 37 -9.77 -15.44 -5.36
C PHE A 37 -9.96 -15.99 -3.93
N ARG A 38 -10.58 -15.19 -3.04
CA ARG A 38 -10.89 -15.62 -1.66
C ARG A 38 -11.93 -16.74 -1.58
N ARG A 39 -12.78 -16.90 -2.59
CA ARG A 39 -13.80 -17.97 -2.62
C ARG A 39 -13.21 -19.33 -2.98
N ASN A 40 -12.05 -19.36 -3.63
CA ASN A 40 -11.29 -20.58 -3.85
C ASN A 40 -10.49 -20.91 -2.58
N GLN A 41 -11.10 -21.71 -1.70
CA GLN A 41 -10.61 -22.03 -0.34
C GLN A 41 -9.21 -22.64 -0.29
N GLU A 42 -8.67 -23.17 -1.40
CA GLU A 42 -7.32 -23.75 -1.46
C GLU A 42 -6.20 -22.69 -1.62
N ILE A 43 -6.52 -21.48 -2.08
CA ILE A 43 -5.55 -20.42 -2.44
C ILE A 43 -5.87 -19.10 -1.70
N GLY A 44 -7.14 -18.92 -1.31
CA GLY A 44 -7.73 -17.66 -0.85
C GLY A 44 -7.23 -17.12 0.49
N GLU A 45 -6.40 -17.86 1.23
CA GLU A 45 -5.90 -17.45 2.54
C GLU A 45 -4.54 -16.74 2.48
N ASN A 46 -3.78 -16.90 1.39
CA ASN A 46 -2.42 -16.40 1.31
C ASN A 46 -2.31 -15.16 0.40
N MET A 47 -1.98 -14.01 1.01
CA MET A 47 -1.82 -12.76 0.27
C MET A 47 -0.70 -12.83 -0.77
N LYS A 48 0.35 -13.62 -0.53
CA LYS A 48 1.43 -13.84 -1.52
C LYS A 48 0.94 -14.55 -2.76
N GLU A 49 0.06 -15.53 -2.60
CA GLU A 49 -0.48 -16.28 -3.75
C GLU A 49 -1.38 -15.40 -4.61
N PHE A 50 -2.13 -14.48 -3.99
CA PHE A 50 -2.89 -13.47 -4.72
C PHE A 50 -1.99 -12.57 -5.55
N ILE A 51 -0.87 -12.12 -4.99
CA ILE A 51 0.11 -11.28 -5.68
C ILE A 51 0.73 -12.04 -6.85
N THR A 52 1.15 -13.29 -6.65
CA THR A 52 1.68 -14.13 -7.72
C THR A 52 0.64 -14.39 -8.82
N PHE A 53 -0.64 -14.55 -8.47
CA PHE A 53 -1.73 -14.66 -9.43
C PHE A 53 -1.86 -13.36 -10.25
N MET A 54 -1.89 -12.20 -9.60
CA MET A 54 -1.99 -10.91 -10.28
C MET A 54 -0.79 -10.63 -11.19
N GLU A 55 0.42 -10.97 -10.76
CA GLU A 55 1.63 -10.85 -11.58
C GLU A 55 1.57 -11.75 -12.82
N ARG A 56 1.06 -12.97 -12.69
CA ARG A 56 0.90 -13.89 -13.83
C ARG A 56 -0.17 -13.44 -14.83
N GLU A 57 -1.31 -12.98 -14.33
CA GLU A 57 -2.45 -12.61 -15.18
C GLU A 57 -2.25 -11.26 -15.87
N PHE A 58 -1.60 -10.30 -15.19
CA PHE A 58 -1.48 -8.93 -15.68
C PHE A 58 -0.05 -8.58 -16.15
N GLY A 59 0.95 -9.42 -15.86
CA GLY A 59 2.30 -9.32 -16.45
C GLY A 59 2.89 -7.91 -16.35
N GLU A 60 3.20 -7.31 -17.50
CA GLU A 60 3.80 -5.97 -17.59
C GLU A 60 2.88 -4.85 -17.06
N ASP A 61 1.57 -5.07 -16.99
CA ASP A 61 0.60 -4.15 -16.41
C ASP A 61 0.47 -4.31 -14.88
N PHE A 62 1.33 -5.11 -14.25
CA PHE A 62 1.41 -5.30 -12.80
C PHE A 62 2.77 -4.90 -12.27
N GLU A 63 2.78 -3.99 -11.30
CA GLU A 63 3.97 -3.51 -10.62
C GLU A 63 3.78 -3.70 -9.12
N LEU A 64 4.64 -4.54 -8.52
CA LEU A 64 4.77 -4.63 -7.06
C LEU A 64 5.94 -3.74 -6.64
N PHE A 65 5.69 -2.83 -5.70
CA PHE A 65 6.73 -1.95 -5.17
C PHE A 65 6.64 -1.88 -3.64
N GLU A 66 7.77 -1.64 -3.01
CA GLU A 66 7.86 -1.37 -1.58
C GLU A 66 8.05 0.14 -1.42
N TYR A 67 7.29 0.76 -0.51
CA TYR A 67 7.67 2.08 -0.02
C TYR A 67 8.87 1.86 0.89
N ASP A 68 9.98 2.54 0.60
CA ASP A 68 11.13 2.53 1.48
C ASP A 68 10.78 3.41 2.69
N ASP A 69 10.31 2.78 3.77
CA ASP A 69 9.82 3.45 4.99
C ASP A 69 10.85 4.44 5.57
N ILE A 70 12.14 4.26 5.26
CA ILE A 70 13.23 5.17 5.65
C ILE A 70 13.06 6.55 5.01
N VAL A 71 12.77 6.59 3.71
CA VAL A 71 12.65 7.86 2.96
C VAL A 71 11.41 8.63 3.39
N GLN A 72 10.33 7.92 3.73
CA GLN A 72 9.10 8.55 4.19
C GLN A 72 9.22 9.10 5.61
N TYR A 73 9.90 8.38 6.51
CA TYR A 73 10.18 8.88 7.87
C TYR A 73 11.03 10.15 7.85
N ASP A 74 12.09 10.17 7.04
CA ASP A 74 12.96 11.35 6.90
C ASP A 74 12.20 12.56 6.34
N ALA A 75 11.36 12.34 5.32
CA ALA A 75 10.51 13.38 4.74
C ALA A 75 9.47 13.90 5.74
N ASP A 76 8.86 13.02 6.54
CA ASP A 76 7.89 13.41 7.56
C ASP A 76 8.54 14.19 8.72
N GLN A 77 9.77 13.83 9.10
CA GLN A 77 10.53 14.56 10.09
C GLN A 77 10.92 15.96 9.60
N GLU A 78 11.40 16.08 8.35
CA GLU A 78 11.74 17.37 7.72
C GLU A 78 10.50 18.27 7.60
N ASN A 79 9.39 17.73 7.12
CA ASN A 79 8.12 18.47 7.00
C ASN A 79 7.61 18.95 8.36
N SER A 80 7.76 18.14 9.40
CA SER A 80 7.38 18.51 10.77
C SER A 80 8.24 19.66 11.32
N MET A 81 9.54 19.67 11.03
CA MET A 81 10.44 20.78 11.41
C MET A 81 10.12 22.07 10.66
N ILE A 82 9.84 21.99 9.35
CA ILE A 82 9.44 23.15 8.56
C ILE A 82 8.13 23.74 9.10
N LEU A 83 7.14 22.88 9.40
CA LEU A 83 5.85 23.31 9.94
C LEU A 83 6.01 23.99 11.31
N ALA A 84 6.84 23.45 12.20
CA ALA A 84 7.13 24.04 13.50
C ALA A 84 7.76 25.45 13.36
N ASN A 85 8.75 25.60 12.48
CA ASN A 85 9.39 26.89 12.24
C ASN A 85 8.42 27.93 11.65
N LEU A 86 7.50 27.51 10.77
CA LEU A 86 6.48 28.39 10.21
C LEU A 86 5.47 28.86 11.27
N LEU A 87 5.13 27.98 12.22
CA LEU A 87 4.25 28.32 13.35
C LEU A 87 4.93 29.30 14.31
N ASP A 88 6.19 29.07 14.65
CA ASP A 88 6.97 29.99 15.50
C ASP A 88 7.11 31.37 14.85
N GLN A 89 7.35 31.42 13.54
CA GLN A 89 7.40 32.69 12.79
C GLN A 89 6.06 33.43 12.73
N ALA A 90 4.95 32.67 12.71
CA ALA A 90 3.61 33.24 12.73
C ALA A 90 3.26 33.82 14.11
N ASP A 91 3.68 33.17 15.20
CA ASP A 91 3.50 33.65 16.57
C ASP A 91 4.38 34.88 16.89
N GLU A 92 5.57 35.01 16.29
CA GLU A 92 6.43 36.21 16.44
C GLU A 92 5.88 37.46 15.73
N HIS A 93 4.93 37.32 14.81
CA HIS A 93 4.31 38.43 14.07
C HIS A 93 2.94 38.87 14.63
N VAL A 94 2.56 38.42 15.84
CA VAL A 94 1.36 38.84 16.59
C VAL A 94 1.67 39.90 17.65
#